data_AF-A0AA43TM72-F1
#
_entry.id   AF-A0AA43TM72-F1
#
_cell.length_a   1.000
_cell.length_b   1.000
_cell.length_c   1.000
_cell.angle_alpha   90.00
_cell.angle_beta   90.00
_cell.angle_gamma   90.00
#
_symmetry.space_group_name_H-M   'P 1'
#
loop_
_entity.id
_entity.type
_entity.pdbx_description
1 polymer ?
#
loop_
_entity_poly.entity_id
_entity_poly.type
_entity_poly.pdbx_seq_one_letter_code
_entity_poly.pdbx_strand_id
1 'polypeptide(L)'
;MSEVQKIMLAVAAVFVMGFVLVGLSKEDQPVEQVEAAARIRNNVAMQTMASEKCPPKIKEETGEQVFFPSAVESDKETYVTLKWVGENADKGGFKNASCTLHASLGGISELIIDDKVIIKKKI
;
A
#
# COMPACT_ATOMS: atom_id res chain seq x y z
N MET A 1 -8.49 37.16 -51.27
CA MET A 1 -8.84 36.86 -49.87
C MET A 1 -8.97 38.18 -49.13
N SER A 2 -10.17 38.51 -48.61
CA SER A 2 -10.33 39.74 -47.82
C SER A 2 -9.56 39.61 -46.50
N GLU A 3 -9.13 40.73 -45.91
CA GLU A 3 -8.45 40.72 -44.60
C GLU A 3 -9.25 39.95 -43.54
N VAL A 4 -10.57 39.99 -43.60
CA VAL A 4 -11.48 39.26 -42.72
C VAL A 4 -11.31 37.73 -42.84
N GLN A 5 -11.10 37.21 -44.05
CA GLN A 5 -10.83 35.77 -44.25
C GLN A 5 -9.45 35.36 -43.72
N LYS A 6 -8.43 36.24 -43.81
CA LYS A 6 -7.11 35.96 -43.25
C LYS A 6 -7.13 35.92 -41.72
N ILE A 7 -7.87 36.83 -41.09
CA ILE A 7 -8.02 36.88 -39.62
C ILE A 7 -8.78 35.64 -39.12
N MET A 8 -9.88 35.26 -39.78
CA MET A 8 -10.63 34.04 -39.45
C MET A 8 -9.76 32.77 -39.53
N LEU A 9 -8.93 32.65 -40.58
CA LEU A 9 -8.07 31.49 -40.77
C LEU A 9 -6.96 31.43 -39.71
N ALA A 10 -6.40 32.58 -39.31
CA ALA A 10 -5.40 32.65 -38.25
C ALA A 10 -5.97 32.24 -36.88
N VAL A 11 -7.19 32.70 -36.55
CA VAL A 11 -7.86 32.33 -35.30
C VAL A 11 -8.16 30.83 -35.26
N ALA A 12 -8.68 30.27 -36.35
CA ALA A 12 -8.94 28.83 -36.45
C ALA A 12 -7.66 28.00 -36.29
N ALA A 13 -6.53 28.44 -36.86
CA ALA A 13 -5.25 27.75 -36.72
C ALA A 13 -4.74 27.71 -35.28
N VAL A 14 -4.89 28.80 -34.52
CA VAL A 14 -4.51 28.85 -33.10
C VAL A 14 -5.36 27.88 -32.26
N PHE A 15 -6.68 27.82 -32.53
CA PHE A 15 -7.55 26.86 -31.86
C PHE A 15 -7.15 25.42 -32.16
N VAL A 16 -6.91 25.08 -33.43
CA VAL A 16 -6.50 23.72 -33.81
C VAL A 16 -5.17 23.35 -33.16
N MET A 17 -4.17 24.24 -33.15
CA MET A 17 -2.89 23.98 -32.46
C MET A 17 -3.08 23.80 -30.96
N GLY A 18 -3.95 24.59 -30.33
CA GLY A 18 -4.30 24.44 -28.92
C GLY A 18 -4.91 23.08 -28.60
N PHE A 19 -5.86 22.61 -29.42
CA PHE A 19 -6.47 21.29 -29.25
C PHE A 19 -5.50 20.13 -29.51
N VAL A 20 -4.58 20.27 -30.48
CA VAL A 20 -3.52 19.29 -30.74
C VAL A 20 -2.57 19.19 -29.55
N LEU A 21 -2.11 20.31 -28.99
CA LEU A 21 -1.24 20.32 -27.81
C LEU A 21 -1.91 19.68 -26.58
N VAL A 22 -3.20 19.97 -26.34
CA VAL A 22 -3.96 19.36 -25.23
C VAL A 22 -4.22 17.86 -25.48
N GLY A 23 -4.46 17.46 -26.73
CA GLY A 23 -4.62 16.06 -27.11
C GLY A 23 -3.35 15.25 -26.83
N LEU A 24 -2.19 15.76 -27.26
CA LEU A 24 -0.90 15.11 -27.04
C LEU A 24 -0.49 15.12 -25.55
N SER A 25 -0.79 16.19 -24.80
CA SER A 25 -0.49 16.27 -23.36
C SER A 25 -1.29 15.30 -22.48
N LYS A 26 -2.37 14.70 -23.01
CA LYS A 26 -3.16 13.68 -22.29
C LYS A 26 -2.56 12.28 -22.40
N GLU A 27 -1.73 12.01 -23.40
CA GLU A 27 -1.02 10.73 -23.56
C GLU A 27 0.18 10.62 -22.60
N ASP A 28 0.73 11.77 -22.16
CA ASP A 28 1.85 11.87 -21.21
C ASP A 28 1.40 11.90 -19.74
N GLN A 29 0.46 11.05 -19.31
CA GLN A 29 0.56 10.59 -17.92
C GLN A 29 1.60 9.48 -17.93
N PRO A 30 2.86 9.74 -17.52
CA PRO A 30 3.89 8.72 -17.54
C PRO A 30 3.39 7.57 -16.67
N VAL A 31 3.40 6.37 -17.23
CA VAL A 31 2.98 5.13 -16.57
C VAL A 31 3.60 5.01 -15.16
N GLU A 32 4.82 5.53 -15.00
CA GLU A 32 5.51 5.67 -13.71
C GLU A 32 4.72 6.44 -12.64
N GLN A 33 4.03 7.54 -12.97
CA GLN A 33 3.27 8.31 -11.97
C GLN A 33 2.03 7.53 -11.50
N VAL A 34 1.38 6.80 -12.41
CA VAL A 34 0.23 5.96 -12.08
C VAL A 34 0.67 4.74 -11.26
N GLU A 35 1.77 4.10 -11.65
CA GLU A 35 2.34 2.96 -10.93
C GLU A 35 2.86 3.37 -9.54
N ALA A 36 3.52 4.52 -9.41
CA ALA A 36 3.98 5.04 -8.12
C ALA A 36 2.78 5.32 -7.19
N ALA A 37 1.72 5.95 -7.69
CA ALA A 37 0.51 6.19 -6.91
C ALA A 37 -0.18 4.87 -6.50
N ALA A 38 -0.21 3.88 -7.39
CA ALA A 38 -0.76 2.55 -7.11
C ALA A 38 0.07 1.81 -6.04
N ARG A 39 1.40 1.85 -6.11
CA ARG A 39 2.31 1.26 -5.13
C ARG A 39 2.10 1.84 -3.72
N ILE A 40 1.97 3.17 -3.61
CA ILE A 40 1.71 3.82 -2.31
C ILE A 40 0.39 3.34 -1.72
N ARG A 41 -0.69 3.32 -2.52
CA ARG A 41 -2.01 2.85 -2.06
C ARG A 41 -1.96 1.39 -1.63
N ASN A 42 -1.26 0.54 -2.37
CA ASN A 42 -1.15 -0.87 -2.05
C ASN A 42 -0.37 -1.10 -0.73
N ASN A 43 0.71 -0.35 -0.51
CA ASN A 43 1.46 -0.42 0.75
C ASN A 43 0.59 -0.03 1.96
N VAL A 44 -0.11 1.10 1.87
CA VAL A 44 -1.02 1.54 2.93
C VAL A 44 -2.12 0.51 3.15
N ALA A 45 -2.71 -0.04 2.09
CA ALA A 45 -3.72 -1.10 2.20
C ALA A 45 -3.17 -2.34 2.92
N MET A 46 -1.95 -2.78 2.61
CA MET A 46 -1.30 -3.91 3.30
C MET A 46 -1.08 -3.61 4.79
N GLN A 47 -0.60 -2.42 5.13
CA GLN A 47 -0.40 -2.02 6.53
C GLN A 47 -1.71 -1.98 7.31
N THR A 48 -2.76 -1.41 6.71
CA THR A 48 -4.11 -1.39 7.31
C THR A 48 -4.62 -2.81 7.52
N MET A 49 -4.55 -3.67 6.51
CA MET A 49 -4.99 -5.07 6.64
C MET A 49 -4.21 -5.83 7.71
N ALA A 50 -2.90 -5.61 7.81
CA ALA A 50 -2.08 -6.25 8.84
C ALA A 50 -2.48 -5.75 10.23
N SER A 51 -2.74 -4.45 10.38
CA SER A 51 -3.19 -3.83 11.63
C SER A 51 -4.58 -4.29 12.05
N GLU A 52 -5.46 -4.64 11.11
CA GLU A 52 -6.78 -5.18 11.39
C GLU A 52 -6.77 -6.68 11.71
N LYS A 53 -5.95 -7.47 11.00
CA LYS A 53 -5.97 -8.95 11.09
C LYS A 53 -5.02 -9.51 12.14
N CYS A 54 -3.86 -8.90 12.36
CA CYS A 54 -2.85 -9.45 13.26
C CYS A 54 -3.23 -9.34 14.75
N PRO A 55 -3.71 -8.19 15.27
CA PRO A 55 -4.10 -8.07 16.67
C PRO A 55 -5.15 -9.07 17.16
N PRO A 56 -6.29 -9.30 16.46
CA PRO A 56 -7.25 -10.29 16.90
C PRO A 56 -6.67 -11.70 16.87
N LYS A 57 -5.78 -12.01 15.91
CA LYS A 57 -5.17 -13.33 15.84
C LYS A 57 -4.15 -13.56 16.96
N ILE A 58 -3.34 -12.55 17.30
CA ILE A 58 -2.44 -12.63 18.46
C ILE A 58 -3.25 -12.85 19.73
N LYS A 59 -4.35 -12.11 19.93
CA LYS A 59 -5.24 -12.28 21.09
C LYS A 59 -5.87 -13.66 21.17
N GLU A 60 -6.22 -14.27 20.04
CA GLU A 60 -6.76 -15.63 20.01
C GLU A 60 -5.74 -16.65 20.52
N GLU A 61 -4.46 -16.47 20.18
CA GLU A 61 -3.39 -17.41 20.54
C GLU A 61 -2.81 -17.14 21.94
N THR A 62 -2.70 -15.88 22.35
CA THR A 62 -2.06 -15.48 23.63
C THR A 62 -3.03 -15.10 24.72
N GLY A 63 -4.29 -14.78 24.38
CA GLY A 63 -5.25 -14.17 25.29
C GLY A 63 -5.03 -12.67 25.54
N GLU A 64 -3.96 -12.08 24.99
CA GLU A 64 -3.59 -10.67 25.21
C GLU A 64 -4.01 -9.78 24.06
N GLN A 65 -4.61 -8.64 24.39
CA GLN A 65 -4.94 -7.61 23.40
C GLN A 65 -3.69 -6.78 23.09
N VAL A 66 -3.20 -6.87 21.86
CA VAL A 66 -2.19 -5.95 21.34
C VAL A 66 -2.84 -4.79 20.60
N PHE A 67 -2.22 -3.61 20.66
CA PHE A 67 -2.76 -2.39 20.04
C PHE A 67 -1.81 -1.85 18.97
N PHE A 68 -0.59 -1.45 19.38
CA PHE A 68 0.37 -0.81 18.49
C PHE A 68 1.60 -1.70 18.30
N PRO A 69 2.07 -1.90 17.05
CA PRO A 69 3.30 -2.62 16.81
C PRO A 69 4.49 -1.79 17.31
N SER A 70 5.48 -2.46 17.91
CA SER A 70 6.76 -1.87 18.29
C SER A 70 7.64 -1.60 17.08
N ALA A 71 7.50 -2.40 16.02
CA ALA A 71 8.20 -2.21 14.76
C ALA A 71 7.38 -2.70 13.57
N VAL A 72 7.63 -2.08 12.42
CA VAL A 72 7.04 -2.44 11.13
C VAL A 72 8.16 -2.67 10.14
N GLU A 73 8.23 -3.87 9.59
CA GLU A 73 9.16 -4.25 8.52
C GLU A 73 8.37 -4.51 7.25
N SER A 74 8.80 -3.98 6.12
CA SER A 74 8.12 -4.18 4.84
C SER A 74 9.10 -3.94 3.70
N ASP A 75 8.99 -4.75 2.65
CA ASP A 75 9.67 -4.50 1.37
C ASP A 75 8.92 -3.47 0.50
N LYS A 76 7.81 -2.94 1.01
CA LYS A 76 6.91 -1.96 0.37
C LYS A 76 6.21 -2.48 -0.89
N GLU A 77 6.34 -3.76 -1.20
CA GLU A 77 5.85 -4.34 -2.45
C GLU A 77 5.04 -5.62 -2.21
N THR A 78 5.61 -6.59 -1.49
CA THR A 78 5.06 -7.95 -1.39
C THR A 78 4.66 -8.34 0.02
N TYR A 79 5.27 -7.76 1.06
CA TYR A 79 4.94 -8.12 2.44
C TYR A 79 5.05 -6.96 3.44
N VAL A 80 4.33 -7.12 4.55
CA VAL A 80 4.48 -6.31 5.75
C VAL A 80 4.50 -7.24 6.97
N THR A 81 5.46 -7.03 7.84
CA THR A 81 5.62 -7.71 9.12
C THR A 81 5.47 -6.70 10.23
N LEU A 82 4.45 -6.90 11.05
CA LEU A 82 4.21 -6.14 12.26
C LEU A 82 4.80 -6.92 13.44
N LYS A 83 5.53 -6.23 14.32
CA LYS A 83 6.14 -6.82 15.51
C LYS A 83 5.57 -6.17 16.76
N TRP A 84 5.39 -6.94 17.82
CA TRP A 84 4.94 -6.50 19.13
C TRP A 84 5.85 -7.04 20.22
N VAL A 85 6.01 -6.24 21.27
CA VAL A 85 6.58 -6.67 22.54
C VAL A 85 5.43 -6.76 23.53
N GLY A 86 5.30 -7.88 24.23
CA GLY A 86 4.21 -8.08 25.18
C GLY A 86 4.42 -7.31 26.47
N GLU A 87 3.38 -6.60 26.90
CA GLU A 87 3.42 -5.75 28.11
C GLU A 87 3.35 -6.57 29.40
N ASN A 88 2.84 -7.80 29.34
CA ASN A 88 2.68 -8.69 30.49
C ASN A 88 3.70 -9.84 30.52
N ALA A 89 4.82 -9.72 29.80
CA ALA A 89 5.86 -10.74 29.77
C ALA A 89 6.30 -11.23 31.17
N ASP A 90 6.37 -10.32 32.15
CA ASP A 90 6.74 -10.64 33.54
C ASP A 90 5.63 -11.37 34.33
N LYS A 91 4.38 -11.30 33.85
CA LYS A 91 3.19 -11.91 34.48
C LYS A 91 2.74 -13.19 33.76
N GLY A 92 3.59 -13.74 32.90
CA GLY A 92 3.30 -14.95 32.12
C GLY A 92 2.66 -14.70 30.76
N GLY A 93 2.66 -13.44 30.30
CA GLY A 93 2.27 -13.07 28.95
C GLY A 93 3.31 -13.40 27.89
N PHE A 94 2.96 -13.18 26.61
CA PHE A 94 3.93 -13.34 25.53
C PHE A 94 5.03 -12.28 25.62
N LYS A 95 6.24 -12.59 25.16
CA LYS A 95 7.38 -11.66 25.11
C LYS A 95 7.43 -10.93 23.79
N ASN A 96 7.40 -11.68 22.69
CA ASN A 96 7.50 -11.13 21.34
C ASN A 96 6.48 -11.79 20.43
N ALA A 97 5.82 -11.00 19.59
CA ALA A 97 4.98 -11.49 18.51
C ALA A 97 5.36 -10.84 17.19
N SER A 98 5.32 -11.60 16.11
CA SER A 98 5.58 -11.14 14.76
C SER A 98 4.52 -11.70 13.83
N CYS A 99 3.85 -10.84 13.08
CA CYS A 99 2.81 -11.20 12.13
C CYS A 99 3.15 -10.64 10.76
N THR A 100 3.35 -11.54 9.80
CA THR A 100 3.63 -11.20 8.40
C THR A 100 2.37 -11.38 7.57
N LEU A 101 2.05 -10.37 6.78
CA LEU A 101 1.03 -10.40 5.74
C LEU A 101 1.74 -10.34 4.38
N HIS A 102 1.32 -11.20 3.46
CA HIS A 102 1.84 -11.21 2.09
C HIS A 102 0.73 -10.82 1.10
N ALA A 103 1.05 -9.94 0.15
CA ALA A 103 0.12 -9.40 -0.83
C ALA A 103 -0.62 -10.52 -1.60
N SER A 104 0.13 -11.51 -2.09
CA SER A 104 -0.40 -12.65 -2.85
C SER A 104 -1.43 -13.50 -2.10
N LEU A 105 -1.40 -13.49 -0.76
CA LEU A 105 -2.31 -14.28 0.07
C LEU A 105 -3.52 -13.47 0.57
N GLY A 106 -3.50 -12.13 0.43
CA GLY A 106 -4.55 -11.25 0.94
C GLY A 106 -4.75 -11.33 2.47
N GLY A 107 -3.77 -11.85 3.21
CA GLY A 107 -3.90 -12.13 4.63
C GLY A 107 -2.61 -12.63 5.26
N ILE A 108 -2.70 -13.02 6.54
CA ILE A 108 -1.56 -13.47 7.34
C ILE A 108 -0.90 -14.67 6.67
N SER A 109 0.36 -14.49 6.28
CA SER A 109 1.24 -15.52 5.73
C SER A 109 2.04 -16.20 6.83
N GLU A 110 2.47 -15.45 7.84
CA GLU A 110 3.23 -15.97 8.97
C GLU A 110 2.80 -15.33 10.29
N LEU A 111 2.74 -16.11 11.36
CA LEU A 111 2.55 -15.64 12.72
C LEU A 111 3.52 -16.39 13.63
N ILE A 112 4.36 -15.65 14.33
CA ILE A 112 5.37 -16.16 15.26
C ILE A 112 5.11 -15.51 16.62
N ILE A 113 5.01 -16.30 17.67
CA ILE A 113 4.85 -15.83 19.06
C ILE A 113 5.89 -16.55 19.91
N ASP A 114 6.70 -15.81 20.66
CA ASP A 114 7.77 -16.35 21.52
C ASP A 114 8.67 -17.37 20.79
N ASP A 115 9.12 -16.99 19.60
CA ASP A 115 9.93 -17.81 18.69
C ASP A 115 9.26 -19.10 18.20
N LYS A 116 7.98 -19.31 18.50
CA LYS A 116 7.17 -20.41 17.98
C LYS A 116 6.38 -19.96 16.76
N VAL A 117 6.55 -20.68 15.66
CA VAL A 117 5.77 -20.48 14.43
C VAL A 117 4.38 -21.08 14.63
N ILE A 118 3.36 -20.23 14.68
CA ILE A 118 1.95 -20.62 14.85
C ILE A 118 1.28 -20.77 13.49
N ILE A 119 1.54 -19.84 12.58
CA ILE A 119 1.03 -19.87 11.20
C ILE A 119 2.21 -19.76 10.26
N LYS A 120 2.26 -20.65 9.26
CA LYS A 120 3.17 -20.52 8.12
C LYS A 120 2.46 -21.02 6.87
N LYS A 121 2.03 -20.10 6.02
CA LYS A 121 1.40 -20.41 4.73
C LYS A 121 2.45 -20.39 3.63
N LYS A 122 2.29 -21.29 2.66
CA LYS A 122 3.12 -21.30 1.46
C LYS A 122 2.71 -20.13 0.56
N ILE A 123 3.70 -19.36 0.14
CA ILE A 123 3.59 -18.27 -0.83
C ILE A 123 3.98 -18.82 -2.21
#